data_AF-A0A973PSW5-F1
#
_entry.id   AF-A0A973PSW5-F1
#
_cell.length_a   1.000
_cell.length_b   1.000
_cell.length_c   1.000
_cell.angle_alpha   90.00
_cell.angle_beta   90.00
_cell.angle_gamma   90.00
#
_symmetry.space_group_name_H-M   'P 1'
#
loop_
_entity.id
_entity.type
_entity.pdbx_description
1 polymer ?
#
loop_
_entity_poly.entity_id
_entity_poly.type
_entity_poly.pdbx_seq_one_letter_code
_entity_poly.pdbx_strand_id
1 'polypeptide(L)'
;QLDEPGLPGGLAGTVPTASGFGRLRAVEPHVVEESLQSFPDPIVHCCAPGVPFGVLRHVRGISLDVSLLRRRSEDAIGEAVEAGVTLLLGVVPGRDTRLPDAGVVAKPALELWRRLGFAPGDLADKVVLTPACGLAGASPRYARAALAACEKAATVLRDDPASGLQSG
;
A
#
# COMPACT_ATOMS: atom_id res chain seq x y z
N GLN A 1 8.04 -10.13 5.45
CA GLN A 1 6.94 -9.62 4.60
C GLN A 1 6.09 -10.82 4.23
N LEU A 2 4.77 -10.67 4.26
CA LEU A 2 3.79 -11.67 3.83
C LEU A 2 3.12 -11.15 2.57
N ASP A 3 3.32 -11.82 1.45
CA ASP A 3 2.76 -11.42 0.16
C ASP A 3 1.43 -12.15 -0.08
N GLU A 4 0.30 -11.45 0.10
CA GLU A 4 -1.02 -12.08 0.01
C GLU A 4 -1.99 -11.24 -0.84
N PRO A 5 -1.79 -11.20 -2.17
CA PRO A 5 -2.73 -10.54 -3.09
C PRO A 5 -4.11 -11.24 -3.12
N GLY A 6 -4.20 -12.48 -2.63
CA GLY A 6 -5.44 -13.25 -2.52
C GLY A 6 -6.28 -12.89 -1.31
N LEU A 7 -5.74 -12.16 -0.32
CA LEU A 7 -6.43 -11.88 0.95
C LEU A 7 -7.82 -11.25 0.78
N PRO A 8 -8.03 -10.22 -0.06
CA PRO A 8 -9.36 -9.68 -0.30
C PRO A 8 -10.35 -10.73 -0.83
N GLY A 9 -9.86 -11.61 -1.71
CA GLY A 9 -10.66 -12.69 -2.28
C GLY A 9 -11.00 -13.78 -1.28
N GLY A 10 -10.06 -14.12 -0.38
CA GLY A 10 -10.28 -15.07 0.70
C GLY A 10 -11.35 -14.61 1.68
N LEU A 11 -11.30 -13.35 2.10
CA LEU A 11 -12.31 -12.74 2.97
C LEU A 11 -13.68 -12.60 2.27
N ALA A 12 -13.69 -12.39 0.96
CA ALA A 12 -14.92 -12.27 0.18
C ALA A 12 -15.50 -13.61 -0.31
N GLY A 13 -14.78 -14.73 -0.13
CA GLY A 13 -15.18 -16.04 -0.68
C GLY A 13 -15.20 -16.08 -2.21
N THR A 14 -14.30 -15.33 -2.86
CA THR A 14 -14.24 -15.21 -4.34
C THR A 14 -13.08 -15.98 -4.96
N VAL A 15 -12.29 -16.71 -4.15
CA VAL A 15 -11.19 -17.55 -4.62
C VAL A 15 -11.74 -18.77 -5.38
N PRO A 16 -11.34 -19.02 -6.64
CA PRO A 16 -11.72 -20.22 -7.38
C PRO A 16 -11.29 -21.52 -6.69
N THR A 17 -12.11 -22.56 -6.79
CA THR A 17 -11.64 -23.93 -6.51
C THR A 17 -10.65 -24.37 -7.58
N ALA A 18 -9.80 -25.38 -7.29
CA ALA A 18 -8.84 -25.91 -8.25
C ALA A 18 -9.49 -26.41 -9.55
N SER A 19 -10.73 -26.90 -9.49
CA SER A 19 -11.51 -27.32 -10.65
C SER A 19 -12.09 -26.17 -11.47
N GLY A 20 -12.05 -24.93 -10.98
CA GLY A 20 -12.65 -23.76 -11.60
C GLY A 20 -14.18 -23.66 -11.52
N PHE A 21 -14.87 -24.76 -11.19
CA PHE A 21 -16.35 -24.84 -11.16
C PHE A 21 -16.99 -24.21 -9.90
N GLY A 22 -16.20 -23.85 -8.90
CA GLY A 22 -16.70 -23.32 -7.63
C GLY A 22 -15.85 -22.20 -7.05
N ARG A 23 -16.24 -21.79 -5.84
CA ARG A 23 -15.52 -20.83 -5.00
C ARG A 23 -15.28 -21.41 -3.61
N LEU A 24 -14.14 -21.06 -3.02
CA LEU A 24 -13.86 -21.34 -1.62
C LEU A 24 -14.76 -20.46 -0.74
N ARG A 25 -15.16 -21.00 0.42
CA ARG A 25 -15.93 -20.24 1.41
C ARG A 25 -15.11 -19.03 1.87
N ALA A 26 -15.81 -17.93 2.15
CA ALA A 26 -15.20 -16.79 2.84
C ALA A 26 -14.52 -17.24 4.13
N VAL A 27 -13.30 -16.77 4.33
CA VAL A 27 -12.58 -16.90 5.59
C VAL A 27 -13.07 -15.81 6.54
N GLU A 28 -13.40 -16.18 7.77
CA GLU A 28 -13.83 -15.20 8.77
C GLU A 28 -12.66 -14.28 9.16
N PRO A 29 -12.89 -12.96 9.31
CA PRO A 29 -11.82 -11.99 9.62
C PRO A 29 -10.92 -12.38 10.80
N HIS A 30 -11.50 -12.85 11.90
CA HIS A 30 -10.76 -13.23 13.11
C HIS A 30 -9.75 -14.37 12.88
N VAL A 31 -10.03 -15.28 11.93
CA VAL A 31 -9.10 -16.37 11.57
C VAL A 31 -7.86 -15.82 10.89
N VAL A 32 -8.02 -14.80 10.05
CA VAL A 32 -6.88 -14.10 9.44
C VAL A 32 -6.08 -13.36 10.51
N GLU A 33 -6.76 -12.63 11.40
CA GLU A 33 -6.12 -11.91 12.50
C GLU A 33 -5.30 -12.85 13.39
N GLU A 34 -5.86 -13.99 13.80
CA GLU A 34 -5.18 -15.02 14.58
C GLU A 34 -3.98 -15.62 13.82
N SER A 35 -4.13 -15.90 12.52
CA SER A 35 -3.04 -16.41 11.70
C SER A 35 -1.87 -15.43 11.61
N LEU A 36 -2.16 -14.12 11.52
CA LEU A 36 -1.13 -13.08 11.48
C LEU A 36 -0.32 -12.98 12.78
N GLN A 37 -0.89 -13.35 13.93
CA GLN A 37 -0.19 -13.37 15.23
C GLN A 37 0.95 -14.38 15.28
N SER A 38 0.96 -15.37 14.38
CA SER A 38 2.07 -16.34 14.28
C SER A 38 3.34 -15.73 13.68
N PHE A 39 3.28 -14.51 13.15
CA PHE A 39 4.41 -13.81 12.56
C PHE A 39 4.78 -12.59 13.41
N PRO A 40 6.06 -12.42 13.79
CA PRO A 40 6.50 -11.23 14.52
C PRO A 40 6.48 -10.00 13.60
N ASP A 41 5.71 -8.98 13.99
CA ASP A 41 5.64 -7.65 13.36
C ASP A 41 5.59 -7.67 11.80
N PRO A 42 4.62 -8.36 11.19
CA PRO A 42 4.62 -8.57 9.75
C PRO A 42 4.37 -7.27 8.98
N ILE A 43 5.02 -7.12 7.84
CA ILE A 43 4.53 -6.25 6.76
C ILE A 43 3.72 -7.14 5.81
N VAL A 44 2.47 -6.77 5.54
CA VAL A 44 1.60 -7.47 4.59
C VAL A 44 1.58 -6.71 3.28
N HIS A 45 1.93 -7.37 2.19
CA HIS A 45 1.83 -6.83 0.84
C HIS A 45 0.58 -7.36 0.14
N CYS A 46 -0.22 -6.45 -0.41
CA CYS A 46 -1.37 -6.76 -1.25
C CYS A 46 -1.45 -5.75 -2.40
N CYS A 47 -1.04 -6.18 -3.59
CA CYS A 47 -1.18 -5.40 -4.82
C CYS A 47 -2.54 -5.57 -5.51
N ALA A 48 -3.50 -6.27 -4.89
CA ALA A 48 -4.87 -6.40 -5.37
C ALA A 48 -5.76 -5.28 -4.81
N PRO A 49 -6.84 -4.89 -5.52
CA PRO A 49 -7.80 -3.93 -4.99
C PRO A 49 -8.55 -4.50 -3.78
N GLY A 50 -9.01 -3.62 -2.89
CA GLY A 50 -9.82 -4.02 -1.73
C GLY A 50 -9.02 -4.55 -0.55
N VAL A 51 -7.82 -4.00 -0.31
CA VAL A 51 -7.01 -4.28 0.87
C VAL A 51 -7.85 -4.17 2.15
N PRO A 52 -7.88 -5.20 3.01
CA PRO A 52 -8.74 -5.23 4.20
C PRO A 52 -8.05 -4.55 5.40
N PHE A 53 -7.91 -3.22 5.36
CA PHE A 53 -7.19 -2.44 6.38
C PHE A 53 -7.62 -2.74 7.82
N GLY A 54 -8.93 -2.95 8.06
CA GLY A 54 -9.45 -3.27 9.39
C GLY A 54 -8.90 -4.57 9.97
N VAL A 55 -8.71 -5.61 9.14
CA VAL A 55 -8.10 -6.90 9.54
C VAL A 55 -6.59 -6.75 9.73
N LEU A 56 -5.97 -5.85 8.97
CA LEU A 56 -4.53 -5.61 8.97
C LEU A 56 -4.09 -4.53 9.99
N ARG A 57 -4.98 -4.02 10.84
CA ARG A 57 -4.68 -2.89 11.74
C ARG A 57 -3.61 -3.17 12.81
N HIS A 58 -3.27 -4.43 13.03
CA HIS A 58 -2.29 -4.87 14.05
C HIS A 58 -0.97 -5.37 13.46
N VAL A 59 -0.76 -5.20 12.16
CA VAL A 59 0.51 -5.54 11.51
C VAL A 59 1.48 -4.35 11.57
N ARG A 60 2.77 -4.59 11.37
CA ARG A 60 3.78 -3.50 11.36
C ARG A 60 3.56 -2.53 10.21
N GLY A 61 3.19 -3.04 9.05
CA GLY A 61 2.96 -2.21 7.88
C GLY A 61 2.14 -2.88 6.78
N ILE A 62 1.51 -2.06 5.96
CA ILE A 62 0.69 -2.50 4.84
C ILE A 62 1.30 -1.95 3.56
N SER A 63 1.73 -2.83 2.66
CA SER A 63 2.22 -2.50 1.33
C SER A 63 1.12 -2.70 0.28
N LEU A 64 0.88 -1.67 -0.52
CA LEU A 64 -0.25 -1.63 -1.45
C LEU A 64 0.04 -0.76 -2.66
N ASP A 65 -0.66 -1.01 -3.76
CA ASP A 65 -0.68 -0.12 -4.91
C ASP A 65 -1.61 1.08 -4.63
N VAL A 66 -1.05 2.29 -4.56
CA VAL A 66 -1.81 3.51 -4.25
C VAL A 66 -2.86 3.81 -5.33
N SER A 67 -2.65 3.35 -6.57
CA SER A 67 -3.57 3.57 -7.69
C SER A 67 -4.86 2.74 -7.57
N LEU A 68 -4.85 1.71 -6.72
CA LEU A 68 -6.01 0.86 -6.47
C LEU A 68 -6.86 1.32 -5.27
N LEU A 69 -6.38 2.33 -4.53
CA LEU A 69 -7.11 2.91 -3.40
C LEU A 69 -8.42 3.55 -3.83
N ARG A 70 -9.42 3.44 -2.95
CA ARG A 70 -10.75 4.03 -3.13
C ARG A 70 -11.07 4.91 -1.93
N ARG A 71 -11.81 6.00 -2.15
CA ARG A 71 -12.29 6.92 -1.11
C ARG A 71 -12.95 6.22 0.08
N ARG A 72 -13.76 5.19 -0.19
CA ARG A 72 -14.45 4.39 0.84
C ARG A 72 -13.51 3.65 1.82
N SER A 73 -12.23 3.54 1.50
CA SER A 73 -11.24 2.87 2.36
C SER A 73 -10.47 3.87 3.22
N GLU A 74 -10.64 5.19 3.03
CA GLU A 74 -9.84 6.20 3.71
C GLU A 74 -10.03 6.18 5.24
N ASP A 75 -11.26 6.00 5.73
CA ASP A 75 -11.52 5.87 7.17
C ASP A 75 -10.71 4.72 7.80
N ALA A 76 -10.80 3.52 7.21
CA ALA A 76 -10.07 2.34 7.69
C ALA A 76 -8.54 2.47 7.53
N ILE A 77 -8.07 3.27 6.57
CA ILE A 77 -6.64 3.61 6.43
C ILE A 77 -6.21 4.54 7.57
N GLY A 78 -7.01 5.54 7.89
CA GLY A 78 -6.78 6.45 9.01
C GLY A 78 -6.66 5.68 10.33
N GLU A 79 -7.64 4.82 10.63
CA GLU A 79 -7.63 3.96 11.81
C GLU A 79 -6.38 3.07 11.88
N ALA A 80 -5.93 2.51 10.75
CA ALA A 80 -4.70 1.71 10.72
C ALA A 80 -3.46 2.56 11.05
N VAL A 81 -3.33 3.76 10.47
CA VAL A 81 -2.20 4.67 10.74
C VAL A 81 -2.18 5.10 12.21
N GLU A 82 -3.34 5.41 12.79
CA GLU A 82 -3.48 5.75 14.21
C GLU A 82 -3.12 4.57 15.13
N ALA A 83 -3.47 3.34 14.72
CA ALA A 83 -3.05 2.11 15.39
C ALA A 83 -1.54 1.83 15.27
N GLY A 84 -0.80 2.66 14.55
CA GLY A 84 0.67 2.58 14.43
C GLY A 84 1.17 1.90 13.15
N VAL A 85 0.27 1.51 12.24
CA VAL A 85 0.64 0.87 10.97
C VAL A 85 1.42 1.86 10.09
N THR A 86 2.56 1.41 9.56
CA THR A 86 3.27 2.14 8.50
C THR A 86 2.69 1.77 7.13
N LEU A 87 2.37 2.75 6.30
CA LEU A 87 1.90 2.51 4.93
C LEU A 87 3.09 2.47 3.97
N LEU A 88 3.21 1.40 3.19
CA LEU A 88 4.18 1.29 2.10
C LEU A 88 3.43 1.49 0.78
N LEU A 89 3.37 2.74 0.32
CA LEU A 89 2.58 3.14 -0.84
C LEU A 89 3.36 2.89 -2.14
N GLY A 90 2.77 2.04 -2.98
CA GLY A 90 3.22 1.72 -4.32
C GLY A 90 2.91 2.86 -5.29
N VAL A 91 3.93 3.61 -5.71
CA VAL A 91 3.77 4.86 -6.48
C VAL A 91 4.32 4.79 -7.90
N VAL A 92 5.07 3.74 -8.24
CA VAL A 92 5.58 3.49 -9.59
C VAL A 92 5.32 2.05 -10.03
N PRO A 93 5.09 1.75 -11.33
CA PRO A 93 4.80 0.39 -11.76
C PRO A 93 5.99 -0.58 -11.60
N GLY A 94 5.70 -1.86 -11.37
CA GLY A 94 6.70 -2.93 -11.26
C GLY A 94 7.29 -3.43 -12.61
N ARG A 95 7.05 -2.72 -13.71
CA ARG A 95 7.43 -3.10 -15.08
C ARG A 95 7.85 -1.87 -15.89
N ASP A 96 8.64 -2.07 -16.93
CA ASP A 96 9.16 -0.99 -17.76
C ASP A 96 8.06 -0.05 -18.26
N THR A 97 8.22 1.22 -17.91
CA THR A 97 7.41 2.33 -18.39
C THR A 97 8.21 3.63 -18.29
N ARG A 98 7.67 4.71 -18.84
CA ARG A 98 8.20 6.04 -18.59
C ARG A 98 7.82 6.46 -17.17
N LEU A 99 8.83 6.80 -16.36
CA LEU A 99 8.63 7.31 -15.02
C LEU A 99 8.35 8.82 -15.05
N PRO A 100 7.33 9.30 -14.32
CA PRO A 100 7.12 10.73 -14.09
C PRO A 100 8.25 11.35 -13.24
N ASP A 101 8.20 12.67 -13.09
CA ASP A 101 9.03 13.40 -12.14
C ASP A 101 8.62 13.12 -10.67
N ALA A 102 9.51 13.46 -9.74
CA ALA A 102 9.36 13.14 -8.33
C ALA A 102 8.11 13.75 -7.68
N GLY A 103 7.71 14.97 -8.09
CA GLY A 103 6.53 15.63 -7.53
C GLY A 103 5.24 14.89 -7.92
N VAL A 104 5.14 14.46 -9.18
CA VAL A 104 4.03 13.63 -9.65
C VAL A 104 4.00 12.26 -8.97
N VAL A 105 5.16 11.64 -8.73
CA VAL A 105 5.25 10.35 -8.02
C VAL A 105 4.85 10.50 -6.54
N ALA A 106 5.18 11.61 -5.89
CA ALA A 106 4.85 11.88 -4.48
C ALA A 106 3.37 12.26 -4.27
N LYS A 107 2.73 12.86 -5.29
CA LYS A 107 1.38 13.44 -5.20
C LYS A 107 0.32 12.50 -4.60
N PRO A 108 0.19 11.22 -4.99
CA PRO A 108 -0.83 10.34 -4.41
C PRO A 108 -0.71 10.17 -2.89
N ALA A 109 0.51 10.12 -2.36
CA ALA A 109 0.76 10.01 -0.92
C ALA A 109 0.38 11.29 -0.18
N LEU A 110 0.79 12.46 -0.72
CA LEU A 110 0.43 13.76 -0.18
C LEU A 110 -1.09 13.95 -0.14
N GLU A 111 -1.77 13.68 -1.26
CA GLU A 111 -3.20 13.89 -1.30
C GLU A 111 -3.97 12.91 -0.39
N LEU A 112 -3.51 11.66 -0.25
CA LEU A 112 -4.07 10.73 0.73
C LEU A 112 -3.93 11.31 2.14
N TRP A 113 -2.71 11.69 2.52
CA TRP A 113 -2.43 12.26 3.84
C TRP A 113 -3.30 13.48 4.16
N ARG A 114 -3.46 14.39 3.17
CA ARG A 114 -4.33 15.56 3.28
C ARG A 114 -5.75 15.20 3.67
N ARG A 115 -6.30 14.19 3.02
CA ARG A 115 -7.71 13.81 3.14
C ARG A 115 -7.97 13.05 4.43
N LEU A 116 -6.98 12.30 4.90
CA LEU A 116 -7.01 11.70 6.24
C LEU A 116 -6.93 12.77 7.34
N GLY A 117 -6.49 14.00 7.02
CA GLY A 117 -6.49 15.12 7.95
C GLY A 117 -5.34 15.09 8.95
N PHE A 118 -4.33 14.25 8.74
CA PHE A 118 -3.16 14.16 9.60
C PHE A 118 -2.21 15.36 9.45
N ALA A 119 -1.41 15.62 10.48
CA ALA A 119 -0.42 16.68 10.45
C ALA A 119 0.62 16.41 9.36
N PRO A 120 0.98 17.39 8.52
CA PRO A 120 1.94 17.16 7.43
C PRO A 120 3.29 16.62 7.89
N GLY A 121 3.74 17.02 9.10
CA GLY A 121 5.01 16.58 9.68
C GLY A 121 5.09 15.08 9.98
N ASP A 122 3.94 14.43 10.18
CA ASP A 122 3.87 13.01 10.54
C ASP A 122 3.99 12.09 9.31
N LEU A 123 3.85 12.65 8.09
CA LEU A 123 3.81 11.87 6.85
C LEU A 123 5.07 11.05 6.64
N ALA A 124 6.24 11.66 6.79
CA ALA A 124 7.52 11.03 6.52
C ALA A 124 7.84 9.87 7.50
N ASP A 125 7.23 9.87 8.68
CA ASP A 125 7.40 8.84 9.70
C ASP A 125 6.45 7.65 9.51
N LYS A 126 5.33 7.87 8.81
CA LYS A 126 4.24 6.89 8.68
C LYS A 126 4.09 6.32 7.26
N VAL A 127 4.77 6.91 6.27
CA VAL A 127 4.66 6.52 4.87
C VAL A 127 6.03 6.23 4.25
N VAL A 128 6.13 5.08 3.59
CA VAL A 128 7.26 4.70 2.75
C VAL A 128 6.80 4.61 1.31
N LEU A 129 7.55 5.19 0.36
CA LEU A 129 7.25 5.05 -1.07
C LEU A 129 7.97 3.86 -1.67
N THR A 130 7.25 3.06 -2.44
CA THR A 130 7.70 1.80 -3.02
C THR A 130 7.24 1.65 -4.48
N PRO A 131 7.79 0.71 -5.25
CA PRO A 131 7.12 0.20 -6.43
C PRO A 131 5.79 -0.50 -6.06
N ALA A 132 4.82 -0.49 -6.97
CA ALA A 132 3.47 -1.05 -6.75
C ALA A 132 3.45 -2.56 -6.46
N CYS A 133 4.46 -3.30 -6.92
CA CYS A 133 4.66 -4.72 -6.70
C CYS A 133 6.14 -5.06 -6.94
N GLY A 134 6.49 -6.35 -6.92
CA GLY A 134 7.83 -6.82 -7.26
C GLY A 134 8.29 -6.39 -8.65
N LEU A 135 9.60 -6.17 -8.79
CA LEU A 135 10.26 -5.75 -10.05
C LEU A 135 10.78 -6.92 -10.89
N ALA A 136 10.32 -8.16 -10.64
CA ALA A 136 10.81 -9.35 -11.33
C ALA A 136 10.59 -9.31 -12.86
N GLY A 137 9.54 -8.60 -13.31
CA GLY A 137 9.25 -8.41 -14.73
C GLY A 137 9.90 -7.18 -15.36
N ALA A 138 10.71 -6.42 -14.62
CA ALA A 138 11.37 -5.21 -15.10
C ALA A 138 12.80 -5.46 -15.59
N SER A 139 13.26 -4.64 -16.52
CA SER A 139 14.68 -4.56 -16.88
C SER A 139 15.51 -4.05 -15.68
N PRO A 140 16.77 -4.50 -15.50
CA PRO A 140 17.63 -3.98 -14.45
C PRO A 140 17.85 -2.46 -14.51
N ARG A 141 17.80 -1.88 -15.73
CA ARG A 141 17.86 -0.43 -15.94
C ARG A 141 16.63 0.26 -15.36
N TYR A 142 15.44 -0.26 -15.66
CA TYR A 142 14.20 0.28 -15.11
C TYR A 142 14.12 0.10 -13.60
N ALA A 143 14.47 -1.08 -13.08
CA ALA A 143 14.47 -1.33 -11.64
C ALA A 143 15.28 -0.27 -10.86
N ARG A 144 16.49 0.06 -11.34
CA ARG A 144 17.30 1.15 -10.76
C ARG A 144 16.61 2.51 -10.85
N ALA A 145 16.02 2.83 -12.00
CA ALA A 145 15.32 4.10 -12.20
C ALA A 145 14.05 4.22 -11.33
N ALA A 146 13.30 3.14 -11.16
CA ALA A 146 12.10 3.09 -10.34
C ALA A 146 12.42 3.32 -8.86
N LEU A 147 13.44 2.64 -8.33
CA LEU A 147 13.91 2.84 -6.96
C LEU A 147 14.42 4.27 -6.73
N ALA A 148 15.20 4.82 -7.68
CA ALA A 148 15.65 6.21 -7.61
C ALA A 148 14.48 7.21 -7.71
N ALA A 149 13.40 6.89 -8.42
CA ALA A 149 12.20 7.72 -8.46
C ALA A 149 11.45 7.69 -7.12
N CYS A 150 11.32 6.52 -6.48
CA CYS A 150 10.76 6.41 -5.12
C CYS A 150 11.59 7.21 -4.11
N GLU A 151 12.92 7.13 -4.16
CA GLU A 151 13.82 7.91 -3.30
C GLU A 151 13.61 9.42 -3.47
N LYS A 152 13.66 9.92 -4.71
CA LYS A 152 13.45 11.34 -5.00
C LYS A 152 12.07 11.82 -4.56
N ALA A 153 11.03 11.01 -4.77
CA ALA A 153 9.68 11.33 -4.31
C ALA A 153 9.59 11.36 -2.77
N ALA A 154 10.31 10.48 -2.07
CA ALA A 154 10.36 10.48 -0.61
C ALA A 154 11.07 11.74 -0.07
N THR A 155 12.08 12.26 -0.77
CA THR A 155 12.67 13.58 -0.45
C THR A 155 11.64 14.70 -0.54
N VAL A 156 10.75 14.69 -1.55
CA VAL A 156 9.66 15.67 -1.66
C VAL A 156 8.73 15.60 -0.43
N LEU A 157 8.40 14.39 0.05
CA LEU A 157 7.55 14.23 1.24
C LEU A 157 8.20 14.81 2.51
N ARG A 158 9.53 14.73 2.61
CA ARG A 158 10.29 15.19 3.78
C ARG A 158 10.50 16.70 3.79
N ASP A 159 10.92 17.24 2.65
CA ASP A 159 11.39 18.62 2.56
C ASP A 159 10.23 19.61 2.42
N ASP A 160 9.10 19.17 1.85
CA ASP A 160 7.96 20.05 1.63
C ASP A 160 6.58 19.36 1.76
N PRO A 161 6.28 18.80 2.94
CA PRO A 161 4.99 18.16 3.17
C PRO A 161 3.84 19.16 3.11
N ALA A 162 4.05 20.46 3.37
CA ALA A 162 2.97 21.45 3.47
C ALA A 162 2.59 22.09 2.11
N SER A 163 3.54 22.44 1.24
CA SER A 163 3.21 23.08 -0.03
C SER A 163 2.54 22.12 -1.03
N GLY A 164 2.93 20.84 -0.98
CA GLY A 164 2.32 19.77 -1.77
C GLY A 164 0.85 19.51 -1.42
N LEU A 165 0.45 19.86 -0.19
CA LEU A 165 -0.94 19.75 0.26
C LEU A 165 -1.79 20.97 -0.14
N GLN A 166 -1.17 22.15 -0.29
CA GLN A 166 -1.84 23.41 -0.63
C GLN A 166 -2.02 23.64 -2.15
N SER A 167 -1.25 22.92 -2.99
CA SER A 167 -1.21 23.11 -4.45
C SER A 167 -2.16 22.14 -5.20
N GLY A 168 -3.47 22.24 -4.97
CA GLY A 168 -4.49 21.39 -5.60
C GLY A 168 -5.69 22.17 -6.10
#